data_AF-L8JKA2-F1
#
_entry.id   AF-L8JKA2-F1
#
_cell.length_a   1.000
_cell.length_b   1.000
_cell.length_c   1.000
_cell.angle_alpha   90.00
_cell.angle_beta   90.00
_cell.angle_gamma   90.00
#
_symmetry.space_group_name_H-M   'P 1'
#
loop_
_entity.id
_entity.type
_entity.pdbx_description
1 polymer ?
#
loop_
_entity_poly.entity_id
_entity_poly.type
_entity_poly.pdbx_seq_one_letter_code
_entity_poly.pdbx_strand_id
1 'polypeptide(L)'
;MSSVAVIHNYGIDNTTESNESYKSKLGLHIGGGGELNINDHFSLGLEVNLYTRRYNYSNTLFNADKQTFEEAQIGFDLPVYVKYRWDFDKFRPYIYGGFGLDYLLQAKATVKLIDRVNAGTEDLTEIPVAGPEVTINEQRTQFTQFTHVGLGLNYRFGYNYVVIDLRYKMGLSNIVSEEGQYGNSTLLYKYGFVDDDKRLNNYAVSIGFVKPLYKPRKIKTTSKGFLTRLFNKRN
;
A
#
# COMPACT_ATOMS: atom_id res chain seq x y z
N MET A 1 -6.45 -0.18 5.89
CA MET A 1 -7.08 1.15 5.72
C MET A 1 -6.07 2.04 5.01
N SER A 2 -6.45 2.58 3.86
CA SER A 2 -5.55 3.41 3.03
C SER A 2 -5.74 4.90 3.29
N SER A 3 -4.73 5.57 3.83
CA SER A 3 -4.66 7.02 4.00
C SER A 3 -3.96 7.66 2.79
N VAL A 4 -4.44 8.82 2.36
CA VAL A 4 -3.85 9.61 1.27
C VAL A 4 -3.09 10.77 1.89
N ALA A 5 -1.87 11.01 1.43
CA ALA A 5 -1.12 12.23 1.74
C ALA A 5 -0.88 12.98 0.43
N VAL A 6 -1.40 14.21 0.36
CA VAL A 6 -1.27 15.08 -0.81
C VAL A 6 0.12 15.72 -0.81
N ILE A 7 0.69 15.85 -2.00
CA ILE A 7 2.00 16.45 -2.28
C ILE A 7 1.80 17.82 -2.91
N HIS A 8 0.98 17.90 -3.96
CA HIS A 8 0.59 19.15 -4.62
C HIS A 8 -0.89 19.09 -5.02
N ASN A 9 -1.61 20.19 -4.79
CA ASN A 9 -3.02 20.31 -5.14
C ASN A 9 -3.18 20.88 -6.54
N TYR A 10 -4.07 20.28 -7.33
CA TYR A 10 -4.46 20.73 -8.66
C TYR A 10 -5.98 20.75 -8.76
N GLY A 11 -6.52 21.81 -9.36
CA GLY A 11 -7.96 21.97 -9.49
C GLY A 11 -8.32 22.85 -10.67
N ILE A 12 -9.60 22.80 -11.05
CA ILE A 12 -10.20 23.72 -12.03
C ILE A 12 -10.73 25.01 -11.40
N ASP A 13 -10.62 25.12 -10.07
CA ASP A 13 -11.09 26.23 -9.24
C ASP A 13 -9.96 26.66 -8.29
N ASN A 14 -10.16 27.73 -7.52
CA ASN A 14 -9.20 28.25 -6.57
C ASN A 14 -8.92 27.24 -5.44
N THR A 15 -7.83 26.48 -5.57
CA THR A 15 -7.44 25.40 -4.64
C THR A 15 -7.13 25.88 -3.22
N THR A 16 -6.99 27.19 -2.99
CA THR A 16 -6.86 27.76 -1.64
C THR A 16 -8.18 27.87 -0.88
N GLU A 17 -9.32 27.81 -1.58
CA GLU A 17 -10.67 27.88 -0.98
C GLU A 17 -11.38 26.51 -0.93
N SER A 18 -10.86 25.50 -1.64
CA SER A 18 -11.43 24.15 -1.68
C SER A 18 -11.09 23.33 -0.44
N ASN A 19 -12.11 22.72 0.20
CA ASN A 19 -11.93 21.83 1.34
C ASN A 19 -11.87 20.35 0.90
N GLU A 20 -10.65 19.83 0.78
CA GLU A 20 -10.40 18.44 0.41
C GLU A 20 -10.40 17.51 1.64
N SER A 21 -11.18 16.43 1.57
CA SER A 21 -11.22 15.41 2.62
C SER A 21 -11.07 14.01 2.03
N TYR A 22 -10.08 13.28 2.53
CA TYR A 22 -9.83 11.88 2.18
C TYR A 22 -10.33 10.93 3.27
N LYS A 23 -11.24 10.01 2.92
CA LYS A 23 -11.72 8.95 3.82
C LYS A 23 -11.24 7.59 3.33
N SER A 24 -10.46 6.93 4.17
CA SER A 24 -9.98 5.56 3.97
C SER A 24 -11.13 4.56 4.03
N LYS A 25 -11.20 3.63 3.07
CA LYS A 25 -12.05 2.43 3.18
C LYS A 25 -11.22 1.20 3.51
N LEU A 26 -11.90 0.17 4.02
CA LEU A 26 -11.31 -1.14 4.22
C LEU A 26 -11.06 -1.81 2.86
N GLY A 27 -9.93 -2.50 2.78
CA GLY A 27 -9.51 -3.27 1.62
C GLY A 27 -8.98 -4.63 2.08
N LEU A 28 -8.88 -5.56 1.16
CA LEU A 28 -8.38 -6.91 1.41
C LEU A 28 -7.00 -7.09 0.79
N HIS A 29 -6.15 -7.86 1.43
CA HIS A 29 -4.89 -8.31 0.87
C HIS A 29 -4.70 -9.79 1.16
N ILE A 30 -4.10 -10.51 0.22
CA ILE A 30 -3.73 -11.91 0.35
C ILE A 30 -2.35 -12.09 -0.25
N GLY A 31 -1.49 -12.86 0.39
CA GLY A 31 -0.14 -13.05 -0.12
C GLY A 31 0.55 -14.23 0.49
N GLY A 32 1.72 -14.52 -0.06
CA GLY A 32 2.59 -15.59 0.37
C GLY A 32 4.04 -15.22 0.13
N GLY A 33 4.93 -15.79 0.93
CA GLY A 33 6.34 -15.45 0.88
C GLY A 33 7.22 -16.50 1.54
N GLY A 34 8.52 -16.23 1.48
CA GLY A 34 9.54 -17.04 2.12
C GLY A 34 10.47 -16.18 2.95
N GLU A 35 10.94 -16.75 4.05
CA GLU A 35 11.95 -16.13 4.91
C GLU A 35 13.18 -17.03 5.00
N LEU A 36 14.35 -16.42 4.81
CA LEU A 36 15.65 -17.04 5.02
C LEU A 36 16.21 -16.57 6.35
N ASN A 37 16.33 -17.49 7.31
CA ASN A 37 16.98 -17.21 8.58
C ASN A 37 18.49 -17.06 8.34
N ILE A 38 19.02 -15.87 8.62
CA ILE A 38 20.46 -15.59 8.55
C ILE A 38 21.10 -16.11 9.84
N ASN A 39 20.51 -15.72 10.97
CA ASN A 39 20.87 -16.13 12.32
C ASN A 39 19.59 -16.52 13.10
N ASP A 40 19.72 -16.86 14.38
CA ASP A 40 18.56 -17.22 15.23
C ASP A 40 17.54 -16.08 15.36
N HIS A 41 18.02 -14.83 15.36
CA HIS A 41 17.17 -13.64 15.55
C HIS A 41 16.83 -12.91 14.25
N PHE A 42 17.70 -12.98 13.24
CA PHE A 42 17.56 -12.20 12.00
C PHE A 42 17.18 -13.08 10.81
N SER A 43 16.19 -12.62 10.06
CA SER A 43 15.76 -13.25 8.81
C SER A 43 15.51 -12.24 7.70
N LEU A 44 15.83 -12.63 6.48
CA LEU A 44 15.50 -11.89 5.27
C LEU A 44 14.24 -12.48 4.64
N GLY A 45 13.22 -11.67 4.40
CA GLY A 45 11.95 -12.09 3.83
C GLY A 45 11.67 -11.48 2.45
N LEU A 46 10.94 -12.24 1.64
CA LEU A 46 10.36 -11.82 0.37
C LEU A 46 8.91 -12.31 0.32
N GLU A 47 7.98 -11.43 0.00
CA GLU A 47 6.56 -11.77 -0.18
C GLU A 47 6.05 -11.32 -1.54
N VAL A 48 4.99 -11.95 -2.00
CA VAL A 48 4.14 -11.51 -3.11
C VAL A 48 2.73 -11.36 -2.55
N ASN A 49 2.17 -10.16 -2.62
CA ASN A 49 0.83 -9.87 -2.10
C ASN A 49 -0.06 -9.35 -3.22
N LEU A 50 -1.29 -9.83 -3.31
CA LEU A 50 -2.37 -9.22 -4.07
C LEU A 50 -3.18 -8.33 -3.12
N TYR A 51 -3.46 -7.09 -3.53
CA TYR A 51 -4.22 -6.15 -2.72
C TYR A 51 -5.43 -5.59 -3.47
N THR A 52 -6.44 -5.23 -2.70
CA THR A 52 -7.57 -4.39 -3.11
C THR A 52 -7.60 -3.18 -2.18
N ARG A 53 -7.60 -1.98 -2.74
CA ARG A 53 -7.62 -0.72 -1.97
C ARG A 53 -8.81 0.10 -2.43
N ARG A 54 -9.47 0.75 -1.48
CA ARG A 54 -10.56 1.68 -1.76
C ARG A 54 -10.37 2.94 -0.94
N TYR A 55 -10.61 4.09 -1.55
CA TYR A 55 -10.62 5.36 -0.83
C TYR A 55 -11.65 6.30 -1.43
N ASN A 56 -12.20 7.16 -0.57
CA ASN A 56 -13.12 8.20 -0.96
C ASN A 56 -12.41 9.55 -0.83
N TYR A 57 -12.62 10.41 -1.81
CA TYR A 57 -12.27 11.82 -1.82
C TYR A 57 -13.57 12.62 -1.90
N SER A 58 -13.63 13.71 -1.15
CA SER A 58 -14.71 14.69 -1.26
C SER A 58 -14.06 16.06 -1.35
N ASN A 59 -14.55 16.87 -2.28
CA ASN A 59 -14.16 18.26 -2.42
C ASN A 59 -15.40 19.16 -2.54
N THR A 60 -15.24 20.43 -2.18
CA THR A 60 -16.21 21.48 -2.44
C THR A 60 -15.65 22.37 -3.54
N LEU A 61 -16.35 22.41 -4.68
CA LEU A 61 -16.01 23.25 -5.82
C LEU A 61 -16.84 24.54 -5.76
N PHE A 62 -16.24 25.67 -6.12
CA PHE A 62 -16.89 26.98 -6.26
C PHE A 62 -17.68 27.42 -5.03
N ASN A 63 -17.23 27.05 -3.82
CA ASN A 63 -17.87 27.33 -2.53
C ASN A 63 -19.32 26.83 -2.37
N ALA A 64 -19.83 26.00 -3.28
CA ALA A 64 -21.22 25.54 -3.29
C ALA A 64 -21.37 24.07 -3.67
N ASP A 65 -20.67 23.66 -4.73
CA ASP A 65 -20.84 22.34 -5.34
C ASP A 65 -20.08 21.28 -4.58
N LYS A 66 -20.65 20.08 -4.46
CA LYS A 66 -20.01 18.97 -3.77
C LYS A 66 -19.63 17.89 -4.74
N GLN A 67 -18.33 17.65 -4.84
CA GLN A 67 -17.77 16.56 -5.62
C GLN A 67 -17.37 15.41 -4.70
N THR A 68 -17.77 14.19 -5.04
CA THR A 68 -17.34 12.96 -4.36
C THR A 68 -16.74 12.02 -5.40
N PHE A 69 -15.55 11.51 -5.10
CA PHE A 69 -14.80 10.58 -5.92
C PHE A 69 -14.49 9.34 -5.09
N GLU A 70 -14.88 8.18 -5.58
CA GLU A 70 -14.53 6.90 -4.97
C GLU A 70 -13.65 6.12 -5.94
N GLU A 71 -12.46 5.74 -5.50
CA GLU A 71 -11.56 4.92 -6.29
C GLU A 71 -11.37 3.54 -5.68
N ALA A 72 -11.42 2.54 -6.54
CA ALA A 72 -11.09 1.15 -6.27
C ALA A 72 -9.88 0.73 -7.11
N GLN A 73 -8.86 0.21 -6.43
CA GLN A 73 -7.63 -0.28 -7.03
C GLN A 73 -7.44 -1.76 -6.71
N ILE A 74 -6.89 -2.49 -7.68
CA ILE A 74 -6.35 -3.84 -7.52
C ILE A 74 -4.95 -3.89 -8.11
N GLY A 75 -4.05 -4.57 -7.41
CA GLY A 75 -2.65 -4.67 -7.82
C GLY A 75 -1.94 -5.72 -6.98
N PHE A 76 -0.65 -5.90 -7.27
CA PHE A 76 0.22 -6.73 -6.44
C PHE A 76 1.40 -5.93 -5.92
N ASP A 77 1.96 -6.39 -4.80
CA ASP A 77 3.16 -5.82 -4.21
C ASP A 77 4.21 -6.88 -3.88
N LEU A 78 5.47 -6.49 -4.03
CA LEU A 78 6.64 -7.32 -3.83
C LEU A 78 7.56 -6.68 -2.76
N PRO A 79 7.27 -6.85 -1.47
CA PRO A 79 8.12 -6.35 -0.40
C PRO A 79 9.29 -7.29 -0.11
N VAL A 80 10.43 -6.69 0.16
CA VAL A 80 11.62 -7.32 0.74
C VAL A 80 11.87 -6.68 2.10
N TYR A 81 12.15 -7.49 3.12
CA TYR A 81 12.33 -6.97 4.47
C TYR A 81 13.34 -7.77 5.29
N VAL A 82 13.89 -7.10 6.31
CA VAL A 82 14.66 -7.74 7.37
C VAL A 82 13.78 -7.78 8.61
N LYS A 83 13.71 -8.97 9.21
CA LYS A 83 12.90 -9.25 10.40
C LYS A 83 13.80 -9.66 11.55
N TYR A 84 13.55 -9.07 12.71
CA TYR A 84 14.18 -9.39 13.98
C TYR A 84 13.13 -10.03 14.89
N ARG A 85 13.45 -11.21 15.45
CA ARG A 85 12.53 -11.99 16.29
C ARG A 85 13.14 -12.22 17.67
N TRP A 86 12.28 -12.21 18.69
CA TRP A 86 12.61 -12.68 20.02
C TRP A 86 11.98 -14.04 20.26
N ASP A 87 12.67 -14.92 20.98
CA ASP A 87 12.19 -16.27 21.29
C ASP A 87 11.71 -16.37 22.75
N PHE A 88 10.39 -16.45 22.95
CA PHE A 88 9.75 -16.74 24.24
C PHE A 88 8.99 -18.07 24.18
N ASP A 89 9.74 -19.17 23.94
CA ASP A 89 9.23 -20.56 23.84
C ASP A 89 8.08 -20.75 22.83
N LYS A 90 6.84 -20.51 23.26
CA LYS A 90 5.61 -20.59 22.45
C LYS A 90 5.28 -19.30 21.71
N PHE A 91 5.70 -18.16 22.23
CA PHE A 91 5.45 -16.84 21.65
C PHE A 91 6.74 -16.28 21.05
N ARG A 92 6.67 -15.81 19.81
CA ARG A 92 7.82 -15.20 19.15
C ARG A 92 7.39 -13.88 18.53
N PRO A 93 7.41 -12.78 19.32
CA PRO A 93 7.17 -11.47 18.79
C PRO A 93 8.31 -11.09 17.85
N TYR A 94 7.99 -10.25 16.88
CA TYR A 94 8.97 -9.79 15.90
C TYR A 94 8.64 -8.38 15.43
N ILE A 95 9.68 -7.72 14.94
CA ILE A 95 9.58 -6.46 14.20
C ILE A 95 10.31 -6.61 12.87
N TYR A 96 9.92 -5.85 11.88
CA TYR A 96 10.58 -5.86 10.58
C TYR A 96 10.44 -4.52 9.87
N GLY A 97 11.37 -4.27 8.96
CA GLY A 97 11.38 -3.10 8.10
C GLY A 97 11.93 -3.46 6.74
N GLY A 98 11.43 -2.78 5.71
CA GLY A 98 11.78 -3.11 4.34
C GLY A 98 11.32 -2.10 3.30
N PHE A 99 11.58 -2.46 2.06
CA PHE A 99 11.19 -1.72 0.87
C PHE A 99 10.48 -2.66 -0.10
N GLY A 100 9.74 -2.10 -1.05
CA GLY A 100 9.04 -2.91 -2.03
C GLY A 100 8.55 -2.11 -3.22
N LEU A 101 8.05 -2.86 -4.19
CA LEU A 101 7.48 -2.35 -5.43
C LEU A 101 6.00 -2.71 -5.50
N ASP A 102 5.20 -1.74 -5.89
CA ASP A 102 3.76 -1.86 -6.15
C ASP A 102 3.54 -1.85 -7.66
N TYR A 103 2.76 -2.80 -8.14
CA TYR A 103 2.26 -2.86 -9.51
C TYR A 103 0.74 -2.78 -9.53
N LEU A 104 0.23 -1.70 -10.13
CA LEU A 104 -1.20 -1.47 -10.27
C LEU A 104 -1.72 -2.20 -11.52
N LEU A 105 -2.69 -3.11 -11.31
CA LEU A 105 -3.34 -3.85 -12.39
C LEU A 105 -4.52 -3.06 -12.96
N GLN A 106 -5.33 -2.50 -12.06
CA GLN A 106 -6.52 -1.76 -12.44
C GLN A 106 -6.90 -0.74 -11.37
N ALA A 107 -7.35 0.42 -11.82
CA ALA A 107 -7.94 1.49 -11.06
C ALA A 107 -9.24 1.96 -11.72
N LYS A 108 -10.27 2.08 -10.90
CA LYS A 108 -11.60 2.49 -11.33
C LYS A 108 -12.13 3.58 -10.42
N ALA A 109 -12.81 4.56 -10.99
CA ALA A 109 -13.36 5.69 -10.30
C ALA A 109 -14.88 5.77 -10.49
N THR A 110 -15.58 6.07 -9.41
CA THR A 110 -16.99 6.49 -9.44
C THR A 110 -17.04 7.94 -8.98
N VAL A 111 -17.54 8.83 -9.84
CA VAL A 111 -17.61 10.26 -9.55
C VAL A 111 -19.06 10.70 -9.45
N LYS A 112 -19.34 11.51 -8.44
CA LYS A 112 -20.63 12.15 -8.20
C LYS A 112 -20.37 13.63 -7.98
N LEU A 113 -21.01 14.47 -8.79
CA LEU A 113 -21.05 15.91 -8.60
C LEU A 113 -22.47 16.28 -8.18
N ILE A 114 -22.61 17.08 -7.13
CA ILE A 114 -23.87 17.69 -6.73
C ILE A 114 -23.73 19.17 -7.03
N ASP A 115 -24.39 19.59 -8.10
CA ASP A 115 -24.50 20.99 -8.50
C ASP A 115 -25.56 21.67 -7.63
N ARG A 116 -25.21 22.78 -7.01
CA ARG A 116 -26.11 23.59 -6.19
C ARG A 116 -26.46 24.88 -6.91
N VAL A 117 -27.59 24.85 -7.60
CA VAL A 117 -28.14 26.03 -8.24
C VAL A 117 -28.77 26.92 -7.15
N ASN A 118 -28.44 28.22 -7.17
CA ASN A 118 -28.86 29.26 -6.22
C ASN A 118 -28.17 29.23 -4.84
N ALA A 119 -26.86 28.98 -4.78
CA ALA A 119 -26.06 29.08 -3.57
C ALA A 119 -26.06 30.52 -2.98
N GLY A 120 -27.06 30.82 -2.14
CA GLY A 120 -27.28 32.15 -1.55
C GLY A 120 -28.73 32.46 -1.15
N THR A 121 -29.70 31.64 -1.56
CA THR A 121 -31.13 31.74 -1.19
C THR A 121 -31.61 30.49 -0.45
N GLU A 122 -32.69 30.59 0.34
CA GLU A 122 -33.22 29.49 1.17
C GLU A 122 -33.68 28.26 0.35
N ASP A 123 -33.97 28.43 -0.95
CA ASP A 123 -34.33 27.36 -1.89
C ASP A 123 -33.11 26.85 -2.68
N LEU A 124 -32.31 25.99 -2.05
CA LEU A 124 -31.22 25.27 -2.71
C LEU A 124 -31.79 24.12 -3.55
N THR A 125 -31.59 24.16 -4.86
CA THR A 125 -31.90 23.03 -5.74
C THR A 125 -30.62 22.22 -5.98
N GLU A 126 -30.58 20.98 -5.49
CA GLU A 126 -29.46 20.05 -5.70
C GLU A 126 -29.71 19.19 -6.95
N ILE A 127 -28.84 19.28 -7.96
CA ILE A 127 -28.91 18.47 -9.17
C ILE A 127 -27.76 17.44 -9.14
N PRO A 128 -28.04 16.15 -8.87
CA PRO A 128 -27.00 15.14 -8.85
C PRO A 128 -26.58 14.74 -10.27
N VAL A 129 -25.33 15.02 -10.62
CA VAL A 129 -24.67 14.50 -11.81
C VAL A 129 -23.82 13.30 -11.40
N ALA A 130 -24.40 12.11 -11.57
CA ALA A 130 -23.70 10.84 -11.37
C ALA A 130 -23.56 10.11 -12.71
N GLY A 131 -22.50 9.33 -12.87
CA GLY A 131 -22.34 8.47 -14.03
C GLY A 131 -21.77 7.11 -13.69
N PRO A 132 -21.60 6.26 -14.73
CA PRO A 132 -21.06 4.92 -14.56
C PRO A 132 -19.59 4.96 -14.11
N GLU A 133 -19.12 3.82 -13.61
CA GLU A 133 -17.72 3.61 -13.24
C GLU A 133 -16.80 3.87 -14.45
N VAL A 134 -15.80 4.73 -14.27
CA VAL A 134 -14.80 5.09 -15.29
C VAL A 134 -13.49 4.41 -14.96
N THR A 135 -12.85 3.80 -15.97
CA THR A 135 -11.51 3.23 -15.80
C THR A 135 -10.48 4.37 -15.87
N ILE A 136 -9.60 4.44 -14.88
CA ILE A 136 -8.63 5.53 -14.70
C ILE A 136 -7.18 5.04 -14.71
N ASN A 137 -6.93 3.87 -15.31
CA ASN A 137 -5.60 3.25 -15.39
C ASN A 137 -4.55 4.20 -15.98
N GLU A 138 -4.91 4.96 -17.02
CA GLU A 138 -4.01 5.88 -17.71
C GLU A 138 -3.61 7.10 -16.87
N GLN A 139 -4.41 7.42 -15.84
CA GLN A 139 -4.16 8.52 -14.90
C GLN A 139 -3.36 8.06 -13.67
N ARG A 140 -2.94 6.79 -13.64
CA ARG A 140 -2.23 6.19 -12.52
C ARG A 140 -0.86 5.69 -12.95
N THR A 141 0.11 5.89 -12.09
CA THR A 141 1.43 5.30 -12.27
C THR A 141 1.34 3.79 -12.01
N GLN A 142 1.67 2.98 -13.01
CA GLN A 142 1.61 1.52 -12.89
C GLN A 142 2.60 0.98 -11.87
N PHE A 143 3.79 1.58 -11.81
CA PHE A 143 4.86 1.17 -10.90
C PHE A 143 5.08 2.23 -9.82
N THR A 144 4.95 1.86 -8.56
CA THR A 144 5.23 2.76 -7.43
C THR A 144 6.12 2.08 -6.41
N GLN A 145 6.89 2.88 -5.67
CA GLN A 145 7.80 2.38 -4.63
C GLN A 145 7.22 2.66 -3.25
N PHE A 146 7.49 1.78 -2.31
CA PHE A 146 7.07 1.96 -0.93
C PHE A 146 8.13 1.44 0.05
N THR A 147 8.09 1.99 1.25
CA THR A 147 8.73 1.39 2.42
C THR A 147 7.67 0.90 3.38
N HIS A 148 8.01 -0.05 4.23
CA HIS A 148 7.09 -0.57 5.21
C HIS A 148 7.82 -0.98 6.48
N VAL A 149 7.10 -0.88 7.58
CA VAL A 149 7.50 -1.39 8.89
C VAL A 149 6.33 -2.17 9.46
N GLY A 150 6.65 -3.20 10.23
CA GLY A 150 5.62 -4.00 10.87
C GLY A 150 6.11 -4.67 12.12
N LEU A 151 5.14 -5.11 12.90
CA LEU A 151 5.35 -5.88 14.11
C LEU A 151 4.29 -6.95 14.19
N GLY A 152 4.66 -8.10 14.74
CA GLY A 152 3.75 -9.22 14.82
C GLY A 152 4.14 -10.22 15.88
N LEU A 153 3.31 -11.24 16.01
CA LEU A 153 3.45 -12.32 16.96
C LEU A 153 3.27 -13.64 16.25
N ASN A 154 4.29 -14.50 16.35
CA ASN A 154 4.17 -15.90 15.94
C ASN A 154 3.85 -16.74 17.18
N TYR A 155 2.73 -17.46 17.14
CA TYR A 155 2.37 -18.44 18.15
C TYR A 155 2.65 -19.86 17.65
N ARG A 156 3.45 -20.61 18.40
CA ARG A 156 3.82 -21.98 18.05
C ARG A 156 2.65 -22.95 18.31
N PHE A 157 2.18 -23.60 17.25
CA PHE A 157 1.19 -24.67 17.31
C PHE A 157 1.79 -25.95 16.71
N GLY A 158 2.35 -26.80 17.57
CA GLY A 158 3.11 -27.99 17.18
C GLY A 158 4.40 -27.65 16.45
N TYR A 159 4.50 -28.03 15.17
CA TYR A 159 5.61 -27.70 14.28
C TYR A 159 5.37 -26.44 13.44
N ASN A 160 4.17 -25.85 13.50
CA ASN A 160 3.78 -24.72 12.69
C ASN A 160 3.59 -23.47 13.55
N TYR A 161 3.44 -22.32 12.89
CA TYR A 161 3.18 -21.05 13.56
C TYR A 161 1.92 -20.39 13.01
N VAL A 162 1.09 -19.89 13.91
CA VAL A 162 0.02 -18.94 13.58
C VAL A 162 0.58 -17.54 13.75
N VAL A 163 0.32 -16.66 12.80
CA VAL A 163 0.90 -15.32 12.75
C VAL A 163 -0.22 -14.30 12.85
N ILE A 164 -0.01 -13.29 13.70
CA ILE A 164 -0.77 -12.05 13.68
C ILE A 164 0.23 -10.94 13.38
N ASP A 165 -0.05 -10.12 12.38
CA ASP A 165 0.85 -9.10 11.87
C ASP A 165 0.13 -7.76 11.70
N LEU A 166 0.78 -6.71 12.20
CA LEU A 166 0.38 -5.32 12.01
C LEU A 166 1.45 -4.64 11.17
N ARG A 167 1.05 -4.13 10.01
CA ARG A 167 1.95 -3.53 9.02
C ARG A 167 1.52 -2.11 8.69
N TYR A 168 2.49 -1.20 8.70
CA TYR A 168 2.35 0.13 8.15
C TYR A 168 3.20 0.26 6.88
N LYS A 169 2.55 0.66 5.79
CA LYS A 169 3.16 0.87 4.48
C LYS A 169 3.10 2.35 4.14
N MET A 170 4.24 2.91 3.78
CA MET A 170 4.41 4.31 3.40
C MET A 170 4.80 4.40 1.92
N GLY A 171 3.96 5.03 1.12
CA GLY A 171 4.22 5.28 -0.30
C GLY A 171 5.34 6.32 -0.47
N LEU A 172 6.32 6.01 -1.32
CA LEU A 172 7.44 6.89 -1.62
C LEU A 172 7.28 7.62 -2.96
N SER A 173 6.45 7.08 -3.86
CA SER A 173 6.22 7.60 -5.21
C SER A 173 4.84 8.27 -5.34
N ASN A 174 4.73 9.19 -6.30
CA ASN A 174 3.46 9.72 -6.75
C ASN A 174 2.65 8.61 -7.45
N ILE A 175 1.37 8.49 -7.10
CA ILE A 175 0.47 7.49 -7.71
C ILE A 175 -0.24 8.02 -8.96
N VAL A 176 -0.22 9.34 -9.17
CA VAL A 176 -0.86 10.01 -10.31
C VAL A 176 0.17 10.15 -11.43
N SER A 177 -0.27 9.87 -12.66
CA SER A 177 0.52 10.10 -13.86
C SER A 177 0.36 11.57 -14.29
N GLU A 178 1.46 12.34 -14.29
CA GLU A 178 1.47 13.76 -14.70
C GLU A 178 0.97 13.92 -16.16
N GLU A 179 1.36 13.00 -17.05
CA GLU A 179 0.90 13.00 -18.45
C GLU A 179 -0.60 12.66 -18.59
N GLY A 180 -1.13 11.84 -17.67
CA GLY A 180 -2.52 11.38 -17.68
C GLY A 180 -3.48 12.27 -16.88
N GLN A 181 -2.97 13.23 -16.13
CA GLN A 181 -3.75 14.03 -15.17
C GLN A 181 -4.93 14.77 -15.83
N TYR A 182 -4.72 15.29 -17.05
CA TYR A 182 -5.75 15.98 -17.86
C TYR A 182 -6.31 15.11 -19.00
N GLY A 183 -5.83 13.88 -19.17
CA GLY A 183 -6.14 13.05 -20.33
C GLY A 183 -7.60 12.55 -20.38
N ASN A 184 -8.27 12.48 -19.23
CA ASN A 184 -9.64 12.00 -19.16
C ASN A 184 -10.66 13.14 -19.36
N SER A 185 -11.06 13.37 -20.61
CA SER A 185 -12.03 14.39 -21.00
C SER A 185 -13.38 14.26 -20.28
N THR A 186 -13.79 13.03 -19.93
CA THR A 186 -15.03 12.82 -19.17
C THR A 186 -14.88 13.32 -17.75
N LEU A 187 -13.79 12.98 -17.06
CA LEU A 187 -13.55 13.47 -15.70
C LEU A 187 -13.35 14.99 -15.66
N LEU A 188 -12.60 15.53 -16.63
CA LEU A 188 -12.31 16.95 -16.72
C LEU A 188 -13.56 17.77 -17.05
N TYR A 189 -14.23 17.50 -18.18
CA TYR A 189 -15.32 18.36 -18.66
C TYR A 189 -16.68 18.06 -18.03
N LYS A 190 -16.96 16.80 -17.66
CA LYS A 190 -18.28 16.43 -17.10
C LYS A 190 -18.33 16.59 -15.59
N TYR A 191 -17.24 16.30 -14.90
CA TYR A 191 -17.21 16.30 -13.43
C TYR A 191 -16.32 17.37 -12.84
N GLY A 192 -15.51 18.07 -13.64
CA GLY A 192 -14.56 19.06 -13.12
C GLY A 192 -13.51 18.43 -12.21
N PHE A 193 -13.17 17.16 -12.43
CA PHE A 193 -12.21 16.43 -11.59
C PHE A 193 -10.82 16.48 -12.23
N VAL A 194 -9.88 17.07 -11.49
CA VAL A 194 -8.44 16.99 -11.75
C VAL A 194 -7.83 16.35 -10.51
N ASP A 195 -6.88 15.45 -10.72
CA ASP A 195 -6.31 14.68 -9.62
C ASP A 195 -5.09 15.38 -9.02
N ASP A 196 -4.91 15.27 -7.71
CA ASP A 196 -3.77 15.84 -6.99
C ASP A 196 -2.57 14.88 -7.00
N ASP A 197 -1.35 15.43 -6.98
CA ASP A 197 -0.17 14.60 -6.73
C ASP A 197 -0.26 14.05 -5.31
N LYS A 198 -0.24 12.73 -5.18
CA LYS A 198 -0.50 12.09 -3.89
C LYS A 198 0.20 10.77 -3.73
N ARG A 199 0.47 10.44 -2.47
CA ARG A 199 1.02 9.15 -2.04
C ARG A 199 0.04 8.42 -1.14
N LEU A 200 0.07 7.09 -1.22
CA LEU A 200 -0.78 6.23 -0.40
C LEU A 200 0.00 5.62 0.76
N ASN A 201 -0.53 5.81 1.96
CA ASN A 201 -0.12 5.12 3.17
C ASN A 201 -1.18 4.08 3.53
N ASN A 202 -0.79 2.94 4.08
CA ASN A 202 -1.76 1.89 4.42
C ASN A 202 -1.41 1.22 5.76
N TYR A 203 -2.45 1.03 6.57
CA TYR A 203 -2.41 0.19 7.76
C TYR A 203 -3.08 -1.15 7.45
N ALA A 204 -2.37 -2.25 7.66
CA ALA A 204 -2.86 -3.60 7.44
C ALA A 204 -2.74 -4.42 8.73
N VAL A 205 -3.81 -5.16 9.03
CA VAL A 205 -3.79 -6.23 10.03
C VAL A 205 -3.99 -7.52 9.27
N SER A 206 -3.13 -8.51 9.50
CA SER A 206 -3.19 -9.80 8.83
C SER A 206 -3.07 -10.95 9.81
N ILE A 207 -3.70 -12.07 9.46
CA ILE A 207 -3.62 -13.33 10.17
C ILE A 207 -3.15 -14.36 9.16
N GLY A 208 -2.15 -15.15 9.52
CA GLY A 208 -1.50 -16.08 8.61
C GLY A 208 -1.00 -17.35 9.27
N PHE A 209 -0.42 -18.22 8.45
CA PHE A 209 0.15 -19.48 8.86
C PHE A 209 1.54 -19.66 8.26
N VAL A 210 2.50 -20.04 9.07
CA VAL A 210 3.89 -20.27 8.66
C VAL A 210 4.27 -21.72 8.92
N LYS A 211 4.72 -22.38 7.85
CA LYS A 211 5.25 -23.74 7.87
C LYS A 211 6.77 -23.70 7.77
N PRO A 212 7.53 -24.07 8.81
CA PRO A 212 8.98 -24.12 8.76
C PRO A 212 9.44 -25.23 7.80
N LEU A 213 10.24 -24.87 6.80
CA LEU A 213 10.89 -25.84 5.92
C LEU A 213 12.29 -26.13 6.45
N TYR A 214 12.42 -27.20 7.25
CA TYR A 214 13.71 -27.63 7.77
C TYR A 214 14.38 -28.59 6.79
N LYS A 215 15.52 -28.18 6.20
CA LYS A 215 16.46 -29.10 5.55
C LYS A 215 17.55 -29.45 6.55
N PRO A 216 17.55 -30.66 7.15
CA PRO A 216 18.60 -31.05 8.09
C PRO A 216 19.95 -31.05 7.37
N ARG A 217 20.79 -30.07 7.68
CA ARG A 217 22.20 -30.10 7.27
C ARG A 217 22.92 -31.08 8.19
N LYS A 218 23.42 -32.19 7.64
CA LYS A 218 24.42 -33.00 8.34
C LYS A 218 25.60 -32.08 8.66
N ILE A 219 25.86 -31.86 9.94
CA ILE A 219 27.10 -31.26 10.41
C ILE A 219 28.20 -32.23 9.98
N LYS A 220 28.90 -31.93 8.88
CA LYS A 220 30.15 -32.62 8.58
C LYS A 220 31.16 -32.11 9.60
N THR A 221 31.25 -32.80 10.73
CA THR A 221 32.42 -32.73 11.58
C THR A 221 33.62 -33.03 10.68
N THR A 222 34.54 -32.07 10.56
CA THR A 222 35.73 -32.08 9.69
C THR A 222 35.53 -31.52 8.27
N SER A 223 35.80 -30.23 8.12
CA SER A 223 37.03 -29.85 7.42
C SER A 223 37.56 -28.57 8.04
N LYS A 224 38.80 -28.62 8.54
CA LYS A 224 39.58 -27.40 8.76
C LYS A 224 39.49 -26.60 7.47
N GLY A 225 38.93 -25.40 7.55
CA GLY A 225 38.61 -24.58 6.39
C GLY A 225 39.82 -24.39 5.49
N PHE A 226 39.58 -24.23 4.20
CA PHE A 226 40.60 -23.87 3.20
C PHE A 226 41.49 -22.70 3.67
N LEU A 227 40.94 -21.76 4.44
CA LEU A 227 41.67 -20.65 5.07
C LEU A 227 42.71 -21.10 6.11
N THR A 228 42.47 -22.18 6.87
CA THR A 228 43.46 -22.70 7.84
C THR A 228 44.65 -23.38 7.14
N ARG A 229 44.50 -23.81 5.88
CA ARG A 229 45.61 -24.33 5.06
C ARG A 229 46.45 -23.21 4.42
N LEU A 230 45.87 -22.04 4.20
CA LEU A 230 46.56 -20.88 3.61
C LEU A 230 47.48 -20.16 4.61
N PHE A 231 47.16 -20.20 5.91
CA PHE A 231 47.98 -19.57 6.96
C PHE A 231 49.00 -20.49 7.63
N ASN A 232 49.08 -21.77 7.24
CA ASN A 232 49.94 -22.76 7.91
C ASN A 232 51.12 -23.25 7.04
N LYS A 233 51.59 -22.40 6.11
CA LYS A 233 52.78 -22.69 5.30
C LYS A 233 53.82 -21.58 5.42
N ARG A 234 54.65 -21.65 6.47
CA ARG A 234 56.04 -21.15 6.50
C ARG A 234 56.74 -21.56 7.80
N ASN A 235 57.50 -22.65 7.71
CA ASN A 235 58.92 -22.71 8.11
C ASN A 235 59.67 -23.04 6.82
#